data_AF-A0A4R0IFK3-F1
#
_entry.id   AF-A0A4R0IFK3-F1
#
_cell.length_a   1.000
_cell.length_b   1.000
_cell.length_c   1.000
_cell.angle_alpha   90.00
_cell.angle_beta   90.00
_cell.angle_gamma   90.00
#
_symmetry.space_group_name_H-M   'P 1'
#
loop_
_entity.id
_entity.type
_entity.pdbx_description
1 polymer ?
#
loop_
_entity_poly.entity_id
_entity_poly.type
_entity_poly.pdbx_seq_one_letter_code
_entity_poly.pdbx_strand_id
1 'polypeptide(L)'
;MMSHEGRWPNSSEGSTSTIKSLDPREPSELALWTASQLAYRIKNRPNTPVRRSFTELTPGINSGLKVPPLAQLIRGGRGGSVRLRLLLALLWIAAAPPYEVRMPARAWAQLLDLPDPAGKGARRVADATRWLQQRSLIEVVPNEGGSNTLRILNEAGNEQPYEPPGAAYQRLRDDPAAAGKHLYVRLPSTLWTYGWMAVLSPAAIAMLIILYVQLGRSGTAGTSGAVWISPSYAKESFKLSDETRARGLRELEVAGLVTVQRRELDASNVLAERRFRNVYRIEPQRFERKAFVPADNGPVDRSSRQVEGERGARRIEPAHKAE
;
A
#
# COMPACT_ATOMS: atom_id res chain seq x y z
N MET A 1 -26.20 11.04 -29.34
CA MET A 1 -24.92 11.19 -28.62
C MET A 1 -25.16 12.06 -27.40
N MET A 2 -25.53 11.44 -26.28
CA MET A 2 -25.80 12.14 -25.02
C MET A 2 -24.71 11.72 -24.02
N SER A 3 -23.87 12.68 -23.66
CA SER A 3 -22.85 12.55 -22.63
C SER A 3 -23.53 12.62 -21.27
N HIS A 4 -23.63 11.49 -20.58
CA HIS A 4 -24.00 11.47 -19.16
C HIS A 4 -22.77 11.86 -18.32
N GLU A 5 -22.66 13.14 -17.99
CA GLU A 5 -21.74 13.66 -16.99
C GLU A 5 -22.22 13.24 -15.59
N GLY A 6 -21.47 12.33 -14.97
CA GLY A 6 -21.68 11.93 -13.58
C GLY A 6 -21.22 13.03 -12.62
N ARG A 7 -22.18 13.87 -12.21
CA ARG A 7 -22.09 14.80 -11.08
C ARG A 7 -21.81 14.03 -9.79
N TRP A 8 -20.72 14.35 -9.08
CA TRP A 8 -20.60 13.95 -7.68
C TRP A 8 -21.51 14.87 -6.84
N PRO A 9 -22.32 14.35 -5.91
CA PRO A 9 -23.02 15.17 -4.96
C PRO A 9 -22.00 15.88 -4.05
N ASN A 10 -22.22 17.18 -3.81
CA ASN A 10 -21.61 17.88 -2.70
C ASN A 10 -21.82 17.04 -1.43
N SER A 11 -20.72 16.76 -0.73
CA SER A 11 -20.72 15.97 0.50
C SER A 11 -21.26 16.79 1.67
N SER A 12 -22.52 17.24 1.57
CA SER A 12 -23.24 17.87 2.68
C SER A 12 -24.56 17.18 3.02
N GLU A 13 -25.01 16.16 2.29
CA GLU A 13 -26.23 15.42 2.67
C GLU A 13 -26.12 13.91 2.36
N GLY A 14 -26.28 13.07 3.39
CA GLY A 14 -26.85 11.73 3.25
C GLY A 14 -25.94 10.55 2.91
N SER A 15 -24.92 10.25 3.72
CA SER A 15 -24.59 8.88 4.17
C SER A 15 -23.38 8.95 5.10
N THR A 16 -23.64 9.15 6.39
CA THR A 16 -22.62 9.07 7.44
C THR A 16 -22.24 7.60 7.61
N SER A 17 -21.41 7.07 6.71
CA SER A 17 -20.69 5.85 7.00
C SER A 17 -19.77 6.18 8.17
N THR A 18 -20.17 5.82 9.38
CA THR A 18 -19.37 5.96 10.59
C THR A 18 -18.09 5.17 10.39
N ILE A 19 -17.04 5.84 9.92
CA ILE A 19 -15.70 5.24 9.83
C ILE A 19 -15.31 4.94 11.28
N LYS A 20 -15.36 3.65 11.65
CA LYS A 20 -14.98 3.18 12.99
C LYS A 20 -13.65 3.82 13.38
N SER A 21 -13.58 4.31 14.62
CA SER A 21 -12.35 4.80 15.21
C SER A 21 -11.23 3.77 15.06
N LEU A 22 -10.03 4.23 14.71
CA LEU A 22 -8.86 3.35 14.68
C LEU A 22 -8.28 3.32 16.09
N ASP A 23 -8.09 2.12 16.63
CA ASP A 23 -7.32 1.95 17.85
C ASP A 23 -5.83 2.21 17.56
N PRO A 24 -5.07 2.72 18.55
CA PRO A 24 -3.63 2.91 18.40
C PRO A 24 -2.97 1.55 18.17
N ARG A 25 -2.02 1.48 17.24
CA ARG A 25 -1.33 0.24 16.86
C ARG A 25 0.17 0.43 16.80
N GLU A 26 0.86 -0.49 17.46
CA GLU A 26 2.31 -0.63 17.49
C GLU A 26 2.69 -2.09 17.21
N PRO A 27 3.84 -2.33 16.56
CA PRO A 27 4.32 -3.68 16.35
C PRO A 27 4.83 -4.27 17.66
N SER A 28 4.61 -5.56 17.90
CA SER A 28 5.26 -6.24 19.03
C SER A 28 6.78 -6.30 18.86
N GLU A 29 7.49 -6.32 19.98
CA GLU A 29 8.95 -6.52 19.99
C GLU A 29 9.34 -7.85 19.33
N LEU A 30 8.50 -8.88 19.46
CA LEU A 30 8.72 -10.18 18.83
C LEU A 30 8.66 -10.11 17.30
N ALA A 31 7.73 -9.32 16.74
CA ALA A 31 7.64 -9.10 15.31
C ALA A 31 8.85 -8.32 14.79
N LEU A 32 9.27 -7.26 15.49
CA LEU A 32 10.46 -6.46 15.13
C LEU A 32 11.75 -7.28 15.21
N TRP A 33 11.91 -8.07 16.28
CA TRP A 33 13.05 -8.96 16.42
C TRP A 33 13.08 -9.98 15.28
N THR A 34 11.96 -10.63 14.98
CA THR A 34 11.87 -11.61 13.89
C THR A 34 12.20 -10.98 12.54
N ALA A 35 11.66 -9.79 12.25
CA ALA A 35 11.97 -9.05 11.03
C ALA A 35 13.46 -8.69 10.93
N SER A 36 14.08 -8.26 12.04
CA SER A 36 15.50 -7.91 12.09
C SER A 36 16.40 -9.12 11.83
N GLN A 37 16.08 -10.27 12.42
CA GLN A 37 16.81 -11.53 12.17
C GLN A 37 16.72 -11.96 10.69
N LEU A 38 15.55 -11.81 10.08
CA LEU A 38 15.36 -12.12 8.66
C LEU A 38 16.08 -11.13 7.75
N ALA A 39 16.03 -9.83 8.07
CA ALA A 39 16.76 -8.79 7.34
C ALA A 39 18.27 -9.08 7.30
N TYR A 40 18.84 -9.46 8.44
CA TYR A 40 20.24 -9.88 8.53
C TYR A 40 20.54 -11.09 7.62
N ARG A 41 19.69 -12.12 7.64
CA ARG A 41 19.85 -13.32 6.79
C ARG A 41 19.85 -13.02 5.29
N ILE A 42 19.04 -12.06 4.86
CA ILE A 42 18.98 -11.62 3.46
C ILE A 42 19.95 -10.48 3.15
N LYS A 43 21.00 -10.29 3.98
CA LYS A 43 22.05 -9.29 3.82
C LYS A 43 21.52 -7.86 3.71
N ASN A 44 20.51 -7.52 4.49
CA ASN A 44 19.87 -6.20 4.53
C ASN A 44 19.45 -5.70 3.14
N ARG A 45 18.89 -6.59 2.32
CA ARG A 45 18.30 -6.25 1.03
C ARG A 45 17.44 -4.99 1.19
N PRO A 46 17.73 -3.91 0.45
CA PRO A 46 17.11 -2.62 0.72
C PRO A 46 15.65 -2.55 0.27
N ASN A 47 15.26 -3.38 -0.72
CA ASN A 47 13.95 -3.29 -1.35
C ASN A 47 13.39 -4.64 -1.77
N THR A 48 12.06 -4.76 -1.69
CA THR A 48 11.26 -5.87 -2.20
C THR A 48 10.57 -5.43 -3.49
N PRO A 49 10.87 -6.05 -4.65
CA PRO A 49 10.22 -5.72 -5.89
C PRO A 49 8.82 -6.33 -5.95
N VAL A 50 7.85 -5.57 -6.47
CA VAL A 50 6.47 -6.01 -6.69
C VAL A 50 6.01 -5.54 -8.06
N ARG A 51 5.59 -6.46 -8.94
CA ARG A 51 5.11 -6.13 -10.28
C ARG A 51 3.89 -5.23 -10.25
N ARG A 52 3.77 -4.38 -11.26
CA ARG A 52 2.58 -3.56 -11.49
C ARG A 52 1.33 -4.42 -11.71
N SER A 53 1.46 -5.53 -12.43
CA SER A 53 0.40 -6.51 -12.69
C SER A 53 -0.15 -7.21 -11.44
N PHE A 54 0.54 -7.12 -10.30
CA PHE A 54 0.00 -7.51 -9.00
C PHE A 54 -1.14 -6.58 -8.56
N THR A 55 -1.01 -5.29 -8.86
CA THR A 55 -1.92 -4.23 -8.38
C THR A 55 -3.07 -3.92 -9.34
N GLU A 56 -2.82 -4.04 -10.64
CA GLU A 56 -3.77 -3.63 -11.68
C GLU A 56 -3.97 -4.72 -12.75
N LEU A 57 -5.16 -4.72 -13.34
CA LEU A 57 -5.43 -5.53 -14.53
C LEU A 57 -4.59 -5.00 -15.69
N THR A 58 -3.67 -5.83 -16.16
CA THR A 58 -2.78 -5.54 -17.27
C THR A 58 -3.14 -6.48 -18.42
N PRO A 59 -3.64 -5.94 -19.55
CA PRO A 59 -3.93 -6.74 -20.74
C PRO A 59 -2.74 -7.60 -21.16
N GLY A 60 -3.00 -8.88 -21.42
CA GLY A 60 -2.02 -9.87 -21.85
C GLY A 60 -1.20 -10.53 -20.73
N ILE A 61 -1.41 -10.18 -19.45
CA ILE A 61 -0.73 -10.82 -18.30
C ILE A 61 -1.75 -11.53 -17.42
N ASN A 62 -2.74 -10.77 -16.95
CA ASN A 62 -3.78 -11.25 -16.07
C ASN A 62 -5.16 -11.10 -16.74
N SER A 63 -5.22 -11.19 -18.07
CA SER A 63 -6.44 -11.05 -18.87
C SER A 63 -7.56 -12.02 -18.49
N GLY A 64 -7.20 -13.21 -17.98
CA GLY A 64 -8.16 -14.19 -17.48
C GLY A 64 -8.75 -13.82 -16.11
N LEU A 65 -8.16 -12.84 -15.41
CA LEU A 65 -8.63 -12.40 -14.11
C LEU A 65 -9.63 -11.25 -14.25
N LYS A 66 -10.76 -11.37 -13.56
CA LYS A 66 -11.73 -10.27 -13.40
C LYS A 66 -11.25 -9.20 -12.40
N VAL A 67 -10.27 -9.55 -11.57
CA VAL A 67 -9.82 -8.80 -10.39
C VAL A 67 -8.31 -9.01 -10.23
N PRO A 68 -7.50 -7.95 -10.04
CA PRO A 68 -6.05 -8.10 -9.89
C PRO A 68 -5.70 -8.84 -8.59
N PRO A 69 -4.55 -9.54 -8.52
CA PRO A 69 -4.16 -10.35 -7.35
C PRO A 69 -4.24 -9.60 -6.01
N LEU A 70 -3.75 -8.36 -5.94
CA LEU A 70 -3.83 -7.52 -4.74
C LEU A 70 -5.27 -7.35 -4.24
N ALA A 71 -6.21 -7.08 -5.16
CA ALA A 71 -7.61 -6.89 -4.81
C ALA A 71 -8.28 -8.21 -4.38
N GLN A 72 -7.85 -9.34 -4.93
CA GLN A 72 -8.32 -10.66 -4.47
C GLN A 72 -7.84 -10.96 -3.05
N LEU A 73 -6.58 -10.63 -2.75
CA LEU A 73 -5.96 -10.88 -1.44
C LEU A 73 -6.68 -10.18 -0.30
N ILE A 74 -7.09 -8.93 -0.50
CA ILE A 74 -7.72 -8.13 0.56
C ILE A 74 -9.23 -8.35 0.70
N ARG A 75 -9.86 -9.11 -0.21
CA ARG A 75 -11.27 -9.50 -0.11
C ARG A 75 -11.46 -10.67 0.87
N GLY A 76 -12.64 -10.75 1.48
CA GLY A 76 -13.02 -11.88 2.36
C GLY A 76 -12.64 -11.70 3.84
N GLY A 77 -12.63 -10.46 4.35
CA GLY A 77 -12.58 -10.17 5.78
C GLY A 77 -11.21 -10.36 6.45
N ARG A 78 -11.21 -10.81 7.72
CA ARG A 78 -10.02 -10.87 8.60
C ARG A 78 -8.86 -11.74 8.08
N GLY A 79 -9.12 -12.63 7.12
CA GLY A 79 -8.11 -13.46 6.46
C GLY A 79 -7.26 -12.70 5.43
N GLY A 80 -7.79 -11.62 4.85
CA GLY A 80 -7.10 -10.91 3.76
C GLY A 80 -5.78 -10.26 4.19
N SER A 81 -5.72 -9.78 5.44
CA SER A 81 -4.50 -9.20 6.01
C SER A 81 -3.35 -10.19 6.08
N VAL A 82 -3.62 -11.43 6.50
CA VAL A 82 -2.56 -12.46 6.65
C VAL A 82 -2.06 -12.89 5.28
N ARG A 83 -2.96 -13.11 4.32
CA ARG A 83 -2.61 -13.52 2.95
C ARG A 83 -1.70 -12.50 2.27
N LEU A 84 -2.09 -11.23 2.30
CA LEU A 84 -1.32 -10.14 1.67
C LEU A 84 0.08 -10.03 2.30
N ARG A 85 0.15 -9.96 3.64
CA ARG A 85 1.43 -9.78 4.33
C ARG A 85 2.33 -11.00 4.17
N LEU A 86 1.78 -12.22 4.17
CA LEU A 86 2.55 -13.44 3.94
C LEU A 86 3.18 -13.46 2.54
N LEU A 87 2.42 -13.13 1.49
CA LEU A 87 2.95 -13.07 0.13
C LEU A 87 4.05 -12.01 -0.01
N LEU A 88 3.84 -10.82 0.54
CA LEU A 88 4.83 -9.74 0.49
C LEU A 88 6.09 -10.09 1.30
N ALA A 89 5.93 -10.75 2.46
CA ALA A 89 7.05 -11.24 3.25
C ALA A 89 7.84 -12.33 2.51
N LEU A 90 7.16 -13.22 1.79
CA LEU A 90 7.83 -14.19 0.93
C LEU A 90 8.66 -13.48 -0.15
N LEU A 91 8.08 -12.54 -0.90
CA LEU A 91 8.81 -11.77 -1.93
C LEU A 91 10.03 -11.02 -1.38
N TRP A 92 9.94 -10.57 -0.14
CA TRP A 92 11.04 -9.93 0.58
C TRP A 92 12.17 -10.90 0.91
N ILE A 93 11.83 -12.04 1.53
CA ILE A 93 12.77 -13.02 2.10
C ILE A 93 13.39 -13.92 1.01
N ALA A 94 12.63 -14.32 -0.01
CA ALA A 94 13.10 -15.13 -1.12
C ALA A 94 13.92 -14.29 -2.11
N ALA A 95 15.10 -13.85 -1.66
CA ALA A 95 15.92 -12.88 -2.39
C ALA A 95 16.77 -13.49 -3.52
N ALA A 96 16.98 -14.80 -3.54
CA ALA A 96 17.84 -15.50 -4.50
C ALA A 96 17.22 -16.84 -4.95
N PRO A 97 17.60 -17.36 -6.14
CA PRO A 97 17.21 -18.70 -6.57
C PRO A 97 17.54 -19.75 -5.49
N PRO A 98 16.67 -20.75 -5.26
CA PRO A 98 15.45 -21.09 -6.02
C PRO A 98 14.19 -20.29 -5.66
N TYR A 99 14.32 -19.15 -4.95
CA TYR A 99 13.21 -18.31 -4.48
C TYR A 99 12.23 -19.06 -3.56
N GLU A 100 12.83 -19.80 -2.64
CA GLU A 100 12.16 -20.64 -1.67
C GLU A 100 12.44 -20.16 -0.24
N VAL A 101 11.46 -20.33 0.63
CA VAL A 101 11.60 -20.05 2.05
C VAL A 101 11.08 -21.22 2.86
N ARG A 102 11.92 -21.72 3.77
CA ARG A 102 11.56 -22.78 4.72
C ARG A 102 11.50 -22.19 6.13
N MET A 103 10.29 -22.04 6.66
CA MET A 103 10.06 -21.53 8.01
C MET A 103 8.79 -22.14 8.62
N PRO A 104 8.77 -22.43 9.93
CA PRO A 104 7.57 -22.93 10.59
C PRO A 104 6.47 -21.86 10.61
N ALA A 105 5.20 -22.30 10.63
CA ALA A 105 4.04 -21.41 10.70
C ALA A 105 4.09 -20.44 11.91
N ARG A 106 4.69 -20.87 13.03
CA ARG A 106 4.95 -20.01 14.19
C ARG A 106 5.83 -18.81 13.87
N ALA A 107 6.93 -19.01 13.12
CA ALA A 107 7.85 -17.94 12.79
C ALA A 107 7.21 -16.92 11.82
N TRP A 108 6.39 -17.40 10.88
CA TRP A 108 5.55 -16.52 10.07
C TRP A 108 4.55 -15.74 10.92
N ALA A 109 3.88 -16.40 11.87
CA ALA A 109 2.92 -15.73 12.74
C ALA A 109 3.59 -14.65 13.61
N GLN A 110 4.82 -14.87 14.07
CA GLN A 110 5.64 -13.87 14.77
C GLN A 110 5.97 -12.68 13.86
N LEU A 111 6.49 -12.93 12.65
CA LEU A 111 6.80 -11.87 11.68
C LEU A 111 5.58 -11.01 11.32
N LEU A 112 4.42 -11.65 11.21
CA LEU A 112 3.16 -11.00 10.83
C LEU A 112 2.41 -10.37 12.02
N ASP A 113 3.02 -10.43 13.21
CA ASP A 113 2.49 -9.92 14.47
C ASP A 113 1.09 -10.46 14.80
N LEU A 114 0.91 -11.77 14.62
CA LEU A 114 -0.35 -12.45 14.93
C LEU A 114 -0.41 -12.82 16.41
N PRO A 115 -1.57 -12.65 17.07
CA PRO A 115 -1.75 -13.13 18.43
C PRO A 115 -1.64 -14.65 18.48
N ASP A 116 -1.10 -15.16 19.59
CA ASP A 116 -0.85 -16.59 19.81
C ASP A 116 -0.11 -17.24 18.61
N PRO A 117 1.17 -16.88 18.37
CA PRO A 117 1.93 -17.40 17.23
C PRO A 117 2.08 -18.92 17.23
N ALA A 118 2.04 -19.57 18.39
CA ALA A 118 2.17 -21.02 18.52
C ALA A 118 0.85 -21.77 18.24
N GLY A 119 -0.30 -21.15 18.48
CA GLY A 119 -1.63 -21.73 18.25
C GLY A 119 -2.39 -21.08 17.10
N LYS A 120 -3.33 -20.19 17.44
CA LYS A 120 -4.28 -19.57 16.49
C LYS A 120 -3.57 -18.78 15.39
N GLY A 121 -2.47 -18.11 15.70
CA GLY A 121 -1.64 -17.39 14.73
C GLY A 121 -1.06 -18.32 13.67
N ALA A 122 -0.44 -19.43 14.08
CA ALA A 122 0.08 -20.45 13.15
C ALA A 122 -1.04 -21.06 12.27
N ARG A 123 -2.22 -21.31 12.85
CA ARG A 123 -3.38 -21.79 12.08
C ARG A 123 -3.80 -20.80 10.99
N ARG A 124 -3.83 -19.49 11.30
CA ARG A 124 -4.15 -18.44 10.32
C ARG A 124 -3.12 -18.36 9.20
N VAL A 125 -1.84 -18.60 9.51
CA VAL A 125 -0.78 -18.71 8.49
C VAL A 125 -1.04 -19.91 7.58
N ALA A 126 -1.33 -21.09 8.14
CA ALA A 126 -1.62 -22.28 7.35
C ALA A 126 -2.83 -22.08 6.41
N ASP A 127 -3.90 -21.43 6.89
CA ASP A 127 -5.06 -21.09 6.06
C ASP A 127 -4.71 -20.09 4.96
N ALA A 128 -3.84 -19.10 5.24
CA ALA A 128 -3.34 -18.17 4.25
C ALA A 128 -2.47 -18.87 3.20
N THR A 129 -1.57 -19.77 3.60
CA THR A 129 -0.73 -20.59 2.72
C THR A 129 -1.60 -21.41 1.76
N ARG A 130 -2.61 -22.14 2.29
CA ARG A 130 -3.53 -22.93 1.46
C ARG A 130 -4.26 -22.04 0.44
N TRP A 131 -4.70 -20.87 0.86
CA TRP A 131 -5.39 -19.93 -0.03
C TRP A 131 -4.47 -19.39 -1.14
N LEU A 132 -3.21 -19.09 -0.82
CA LEU A 132 -2.22 -18.61 -1.78
C LEU A 132 -1.85 -19.71 -2.79
N GLN A 133 -1.73 -20.96 -2.33
CA GLN A 133 -1.49 -22.12 -3.17
C GLN A 133 -2.65 -22.36 -4.14
N GLN A 134 -3.90 -22.30 -3.65
CA GLN A 134 -5.11 -22.44 -4.50
C GLN A 134 -5.25 -21.38 -5.59
N ARG A 135 -4.47 -20.29 -5.52
CA ARG A 135 -4.46 -19.20 -6.51
C ARG A 135 -3.16 -19.14 -7.29
N SER A 136 -2.35 -20.19 -7.20
CA SER A 136 -1.10 -20.32 -7.95
C SER A 136 -0.15 -19.13 -7.73
N LEU A 137 -0.16 -18.57 -6.51
CA LEU A 137 0.76 -17.50 -6.08
C LEU A 137 1.99 -18.07 -5.37
N ILE A 138 1.86 -19.27 -4.81
CA ILE A 138 2.95 -20.04 -4.21
C ILE A 138 2.75 -21.52 -4.53
N GLU A 139 3.85 -22.26 -4.50
CA GLU A 139 3.85 -23.72 -4.42
C GLU A 139 4.30 -24.13 -3.01
N VAL A 140 3.67 -25.17 -2.47
CA VAL A 140 4.02 -25.73 -1.15
C VAL A 140 4.63 -27.09 -1.40
N VAL A 141 5.93 -27.21 -1.11
CA VAL A 141 6.66 -28.48 -1.18
C VAL A 141 6.70 -29.08 0.22
N PRO A 142 6.01 -30.22 0.47
CA PRO A 142 6.10 -30.91 1.75
C PRO A 142 7.53 -31.35 2.01
N ASN A 143 7.97 -31.24 3.26
CA ASN A 143 9.26 -31.78 3.69
C ASN A 143 9.02 -32.78 4.82
N GLU A 144 9.51 -34.00 4.64
CA GLU A 144 9.42 -35.02 5.68
C GLU A 144 10.16 -34.57 6.95
N GLY A 145 9.50 -34.69 8.10
CA GLY A 145 10.07 -34.35 9.41
C GLY A 145 10.32 -32.86 9.66
N GLY A 146 9.85 -31.94 8.80
CA GLY A 146 10.12 -30.51 8.99
C GLY A 146 9.06 -29.55 8.44
N SER A 147 9.36 -28.25 8.51
CA SER A 147 8.49 -27.23 7.93
C SER A 147 8.48 -27.30 6.41
N ASN A 148 7.30 -27.15 5.79
CA ASN A 148 7.14 -27.08 4.35
C ASN A 148 7.99 -25.96 3.74
N THR A 149 8.49 -26.20 2.54
CA THR A 149 9.14 -25.17 1.73
C THR A 149 8.07 -24.43 0.93
N LEU A 150 8.07 -23.11 1.02
CA LEU A 150 7.21 -22.24 0.23
C LEU A 150 8.02 -21.69 -0.94
N ARG A 151 7.64 -22.05 -2.17
CA ARG A 151 8.24 -21.53 -3.40
C ARG A 151 7.34 -20.46 -3.97
N ILE A 152 7.91 -19.32 -4.36
CA ILE A 152 7.14 -18.22 -4.93
C ILE A 152 6.83 -18.50 -6.40
N LEU A 153 5.60 -18.20 -6.81
CA LEU A 153 5.21 -18.10 -8.21
C LEU A 153 5.04 -16.64 -8.59
N ASN A 154 4.96 -16.37 -9.89
CA ASN A 154 4.79 -15.01 -10.40
C ASN A 154 3.53 -14.36 -9.79
N GLU A 155 3.74 -13.26 -9.08
CA GLU A 155 2.72 -12.61 -8.26
C GLU A 155 1.58 -12.00 -9.10
N ALA A 156 1.73 -11.94 -10.43
CA ALA A 156 0.65 -11.60 -11.35
C ALA A 156 -0.49 -12.64 -11.36
N GLY A 157 -0.29 -13.83 -10.77
CA GLY A 157 -1.28 -14.90 -10.70
C GLY A 157 -1.45 -15.65 -12.02
N ASN A 158 -0.36 -15.78 -12.79
CA ASN A 158 -0.35 -16.45 -14.10
C ASN A 158 0.33 -17.83 -14.07
N GLU A 159 0.52 -18.40 -12.87
CA GLU A 159 1.08 -19.74 -12.61
C GLU A 159 2.53 -19.95 -13.06
N GLN A 160 3.18 -18.91 -13.58
CA GLN A 160 4.57 -19.01 -14.04
C GLN A 160 5.53 -19.09 -12.84
N PRO A 161 6.68 -19.77 -12.99
CA PRO A 161 7.76 -19.70 -12.01
C PRO A 161 8.15 -18.25 -11.72
N TYR A 162 8.50 -17.97 -10.47
CA TYR A 162 8.93 -16.64 -10.11
C TYR A 162 10.31 -16.31 -10.71
N GLU A 163 10.37 -15.19 -11.42
CA GLU A 163 11.60 -14.53 -11.84
C GLU A 163 11.54 -13.09 -11.32
N PRO A 164 12.63 -12.56 -10.72
CA PRO A 164 12.66 -11.18 -10.27
C PRO A 164 12.29 -10.23 -11.42
N PRO A 165 11.41 -9.25 -11.20
CA PRO A 165 10.91 -8.41 -12.27
C PRO A 165 11.98 -7.60 -12.99
N GLY A 166 13.04 -7.19 -12.29
CA GLY A 166 14.20 -6.53 -12.90
C GLY A 166 14.95 -7.43 -13.89
N ALA A 167 15.16 -8.71 -13.54
CA ALA A 167 15.82 -9.67 -14.42
C ALA A 167 14.96 -9.97 -15.65
N ALA A 168 13.67 -10.22 -15.44
CA ALA A 168 12.70 -10.45 -16.52
C ALA A 168 12.62 -9.26 -17.49
N TYR A 169 12.59 -8.03 -16.96
CA TYR A 169 12.58 -6.81 -17.77
C TYR A 169 13.84 -6.69 -18.62
N GLN A 170 15.03 -6.90 -18.03
CA GLN A 170 16.30 -6.80 -18.76
C GLN A 170 16.41 -7.86 -19.86
N ARG A 171 15.99 -9.09 -19.58
CA ARG A 171 15.99 -10.21 -20.53
C ARG A 171 15.10 -9.96 -21.75
N LEU A 172 14.01 -9.21 -21.56
CA LEU A 172 13.02 -8.91 -22.59
C LEU A 172 13.13 -7.50 -23.16
N ARG A 173 14.22 -6.76 -22.85
CA ARG A 173 14.35 -5.34 -23.19
C ARG A 173 14.17 -5.01 -24.68
N ASP A 174 14.47 -5.97 -25.55
CA ASP A 174 14.40 -5.82 -27.00
C ASP A 174 12.95 -5.96 -27.54
N ASP A 175 12.02 -6.45 -26.70
CA ASP A 175 10.58 -6.42 -26.94
C ASP A 175 9.91 -5.53 -25.86
N PRO A 176 9.69 -4.24 -26.13
CA PRO A 176 9.10 -3.31 -25.17
C PRO A 176 7.71 -3.73 -24.67
N ALA A 177 6.92 -4.41 -25.50
CA ALA A 177 5.60 -4.88 -25.12
C ALA A 177 5.70 -6.04 -24.10
N ALA A 178 6.65 -6.95 -24.27
CA ALA A 178 6.95 -7.99 -23.29
C ALA A 178 7.64 -7.44 -22.03
N ALA A 179 8.65 -6.57 -22.17
CA ALA A 179 9.34 -5.95 -21.03
C ALA A 179 8.38 -5.12 -20.16
N GLY A 180 7.45 -4.38 -20.78
CA GLY A 180 6.44 -3.58 -20.09
C GLY A 180 5.57 -4.38 -19.11
N LYS A 181 5.39 -5.68 -19.37
CA LYS A 181 4.67 -6.60 -18.48
C LYS A 181 5.37 -6.84 -17.14
N HIS A 182 6.67 -6.57 -17.10
CA HIS A 182 7.53 -6.82 -15.96
C HIS A 182 7.88 -5.55 -15.17
N LEU A 183 7.26 -4.40 -15.49
CA LEU A 183 7.36 -3.19 -14.69
C LEU A 183 6.97 -3.45 -13.24
N TYR A 184 7.72 -2.84 -12.31
CA TYR A 184 7.60 -3.12 -10.89
C TYR A 184 7.93 -1.89 -10.05
N VAL A 185 7.50 -1.94 -8.80
CA VAL A 185 7.87 -0.99 -7.75
C VAL A 185 8.79 -1.64 -6.74
N ARG A 186 9.51 -0.82 -5.99
CA ARG A 186 10.42 -1.25 -4.94
C ARG A 186 9.85 -0.79 -3.60
N LEU A 187 9.39 -1.75 -2.80
CA LEU A 187 8.94 -1.50 -1.44
C LEU A 187 10.18 -1.52 -0.51
N PRO A 188 10.39 -0.50 0.33
CA PRO A 188 11.58 -0.45 1.16
C PRO A 188 11.51 -1.52 2.27
N SER A 189 12.64 -2.14 2.59
CA SER A 189 12.74 -3.20 3.62
C SER A 189 12.40 -2.69 5.03
N THR A 190 12.51 -1.38 5.22
CA THR A 190 12.09 -0.64 6.43
C THR A 190 10.61 -0.86 6.78
N LEU A 191 9.78 -1.22 5.80
CA LEU A 191 8.39 -1.63 6.06
C LEU A 191 8.29 -2.84 6.99
N TRP A 192 9.26 -3.76 6.95
CA TRP A 192 9.32 -4.92 7.85
C TRP A 192 10.12 -4.61 9.10
N THR A 193 11.35 -4.09 8.95
CA THR A 193 12.28 -3.93 10.07
C THR A 193 11.83 -2.89 11.10
N TYR A 194 11.04 -1.89 10.68
CA TYR A 194 10.41 -0.94 11.60
C TYR A 194 8.93 -1.26 11.91
N GLY A 195 8.39 -2.37 11.39
CA GLY A 195 7.09 -2.92 11.80
C GLY A 195 5.85 -2.35 11.10
N TRP A 196 6.00 -1.56 10.04
CA TRP A 196 4.85 -1.01 9.30
C TRP A 196 3.95 -2.12 8.71
N MET A 197 4.54 -3.22 8.25
CA MET A 197 3.80 -4.39 7.76
C MET A 197 2.94 -5.08 8.83
N ALA A 198 3.34 -4.99 10.10
CA ALA A 198 2.58 -5.55 11.22
C ALA A 198 1.35 -4.70 11.55
N VAL A 199 1.54 -3.37 11.61
CA VAL A 199 0.50 -2.45 12.10
C VAL A 199 -0.50 -1.99 11.05
N LEU A 200 -0.08 -1.77 9.79
CA LEU A 200 -0.94 -1.22 8.75
C LEU A 200 -2.02 -2.22 8.33
N SER A 201 -3.26 -1.75 8.17
CA SER A 201 -4.35 -2.58 7.66
C SER A 201 -4.08 -3.05 6.23
N PRO A 202 -4.73 -4.14 5.76
CA PRO A 202 -4.60 -4.57 4.37
C PRO A 202 -5.02 -3.48 3.37
N ALA A 203 -5.96 -2.61 3.73
CA ALA A 203 -6.37 -1.49 2.89
C ALA A 203 -5.27 -0.43 2.76
N ALA A 204 -4.61 -0.08 3.88
CA ALA A 204 -3.48 0.84 3.89
C ALA A 204 -2.27 0.28 3.12
N ILE A 205 -1.94 -1.01 3.31
CA ILE A 205 -0.86 -1.67 2.56
C ILE A 205 -1.19 -1.66 1.06
N ALA A 206 -2.43 -2.00 0.67
CA ALA A 206 -2.84 -1.98 -0.73
C ALA A 206 -2.71 -0.58 -1.35
N MET A 207 -3.20 0.46 -0.65
CA MET A 207 -3.10 1.84 -1.12
C MET A 207 -1.64 2.33 -1.18
N LEU A 208 -0.79 1.91 -0.26
CA LEU A 208 0.63 2.24 -0.29
C LEU A 208 1.30 1.70 -1.55
N ILE A 209 1.09 0.41 -1.86
CA ILE A 209 1.65 -0.22 -3.07
C ILE A 209 1.12 0.49 -4.33
N ILE A 210 -0.18 0.81 -4.37
CA ILE A 210 -0.79 1.57 -5.48
C ILE A 210 -0.10 2.94 -5.64
N LEU A 211 0.16 3.67 -4.56
CA LEU A 211 0.83 4.97 -4.62
C LEU A 211 2.26 4.83 -5.17
N TYR A 212 3.03 3.83 -4.74
CA TYR A 212 4.34 3.53 -5.32
C TYR A 212 4.24 3.24 -6.83
N VAL A 213 3.23 2.48 -7.27
CA VAL A 213 3.03 2.14 -8.69
C VAL A 213 2.74 3.40 -9.50
N GLN A 214 1.88 4.27 -9.00
CA GLN A 214 1.53 5.50 -9.69
C GLN A 214 2.69 6.50 -9.72
N LEU A 215 3.47 6.60 -8.64
CA LEU A 215 4.67 7.44 -8.61
C LEU A 215 5.69 7.02 -9.69
N GLY A 216 5.88 5.72 -9.88
CA GLY A 216 6.75 5.19 -10.95
C GLY A 216 6.26 5.49 -12.38
N ARG A 217 4.96 5.75 -12.57
CA ARG A 217 4.37 6.10 -13.88
C ARG A 217 4.44 7.57 -14.22
N SER A 218 4.44 8.44 -13.21
CA SER A 218 4.37 9.88 -13.42
C SER A 218 5.64 10.47 -14.05
N GLY A 219 6.70 9.69 -14.28
CA GLY A 219 7.88 10.04 -15.10
C GLY A 219 8.66 11.27 -14.65
N THR A 220 8.24 11.90 -13.55
CA THR A 220 8.70 13.19 -13.08
C THR A 220 9.70 12.95 -11.95
N ALA A 221 10.88 12.47 -12.35
CA ALA A 221 12.11 12.72 -11.61
C ALA A 221 12.36 14.24 -11.63
N GLY A 222 11.60 15.00 -10.82
CA GLY A 222 11.74 16.46 -10.75
C GLY A 222 10.51 17.20 -10.26
N THR A 223 9.29 16.72 -10.53
CA THR A 223 8.06 17.48 -10.17
C THR A 223 7.36 16.87 -8.95
N SER A 224 7.85 17.25 -7.77
CA SER A 224 7.14 17.20 -6.49
C SER A 224 6.59 15.84 -6.00
N GLY A 225 6.93 14.67 -6.56
CA GLY A 225 6.60 13.35 -5.98
C GLY A 225 5.12 13.13 -5.60
N ALA A 226 4.22 13.89 -6.23
CA ALA A 226 2.83 14.02 -5.82
C ALA A 226 1.95 13.26 -6.81
N VAL A 227 1.21 12.28 -6.31
CA VAL A 227 0.41 11.33 -7.07
C VAL A 227 -1.05 11.75 -7.04
N TRP A 228 -1.65 11.92 -8.22
CA TRP A 228 -3.09 11.98 -8.36
C TRP A 228 -3.60 10.71 -9.03
N ILE A 229 -4.68 10.14 -8.51
CA ILE A 229 -5.31 8.94 -9.05
C ILE A 229 -6.72 9.29 -9.50
N SER A 230 -6.98 9.18 -10.80
CA SER A 230 -8.34 9.37 -11.34
C SER A 230 -9.31 8.33 -10.74
N PRO A 231 -10.51 8.74 -10.27
CA PRO A 231 -11.50 7.81 -9.71
C PRO A 231 -11.92 6.70 -10.67
N SER A 232 -12.15 7.02 -11.95
CA SER A 232 -12.54 6.05 -12.98
C SER A 232 -11.43 5.02 -13.22
N TYR A 233 -10.21 5.52 -13.44
CA TYR A 233 -9.03 4.68 -13.65
C TYR A 233 -8.82 3.69 -12.49
N ALA A 234 -8.92 4.17 -11.25
CA ALA A 234 -8.74 3.33 -10.07
C ALA A 234 -9.85 2.28 -9.90
N LYS A 235 -11.11 2.63 -10.20
CA LYS A 235 -12.22 1.68 -10.18
C LYS A 235 -12.02 0.58 -11.22
N GLU A 236 -11.56 0.95 -12.41
CA GLU A 236 -11.35 0.02 -13.52
C GLU A 236 -10.13 -0.88 -13.31
N SER A 237 -8.99 -0.30 -12.91
CA SER A 237 -7.69 -0.98 -12.86
C SER A 237 -7.47 -1.76 -11.58
N PHE A 238 -7.74 -1.15 -10.41
CA PHE A 238 -7.43 -1.75 -9.11
C PHE A 238 -8.58 -2.59 -8.56
N LYS A 239 -9.81 -2.38 -9.03
CA LYS A 239 -11.02 -3.12 -8.58
C LYS A 239 -11.19 -3.14 -7.05
N LEU A 240 -10.80 -2.06 -6.37
CA LEU A 240 -11.03 -1.83 -4.94
C LEU A 240 -12.28 -0.96 -4.74
N SER A 241 -13.06 -1.22 -3.69
CA SER A 241 -14.19 -0.36 -3.36
C SER A 241 -13.72 1.02 -2.90
N ASP A 242 -14.54 2.04 -3.14
CA ASP A 242 -14.25 3.43 -2.75
C ASP A 242 -13.99 3.54 -1.25
N GLU A 243 -14.80 2.83 -0.46
CA GLU A 243 -14.64 2.72 1.00
C GLU A 243 -13.28 2.11 1.39
N THR A 244 -12.84 1.04 0.72
CA THR A 244 -11.54 0.41 1.00
C THR A 244 -10.40 1.38 0.69
N ARG A 245 -10.49 2.12 -0.43
CA ARG A 245 -9.49 3.11 -0.82
C ARG A 245 -9.44 4.28 0.17
N ALA A 246 -10.61 4.83 0.51
CA ALA A 246 -10.73 5.95 1.44
C ALA A 246 -10.18 5.57 2.83
N ARG A 247 -10.55 4.38 3.35
CA ARG A 247 -10.02 3.86 4.62
C ARG A 247 -8.50 3.69 4.58
N GLY A 248 -7.97 3.09 3.52
CA GLY A 248 -6.53 2.87 3.37
C GLY A 248 -5.75 4.19 3.30
N LEU A 249 -6.22 5.17 2.52
CA LEU A 249 -5.59 6.49 2.42
C LEU A 249 -5.66 7.27 3.73
N ARG A 250 -6.80 7.25 4.42
CA ARG A 250 -6.98 7.90 5.72
C ARG A 250 -6.01 7.35 6.75
N GLU A 251 -5.88 6.03 6.82
CA GLU A 251 -4.93 5.39 7.73
C GLU A 251 -3.47 5.76 7.42
N LEU A 252 -3.08 5.83 6.14
CA LEU A 252 -1.74 6.28 5.75
C LEU A 252 -1.51 7.76 6.10
N GLU A 253 -2.53 8.61 5.99
CA GLU A 253 -2.48 10.02 6.41
C GLU A 253 -2.32 10.15 7.92
N VAL A 254 -3.12 9.42 8.71
CA VAL A 254 -3.04 9.40 10.18
C VAL A 254 -1.71 8.86 10.68
N ALA A 255 -1.17 7.83 10.03
CA ALA A 255 0.16 7.31 10.31
C ALA A 255 1.30 8.27 9.90
N GLY A 256 0.98 9.38 9.21
CA GLY A 256 1.95 10.35 8.70
C GLY A 256 2.80 9.83 7.54
N LEU A 257 2.44 8.68 6.96
CA LEU A 257 3.16 8.08 5.82
C LEU A 257 2.84 8.76 4.49
N VAL A 258 1.67 9.40 4.42
CA VAL A 258 1.19 10.11 3.23
C VAL A 258 0.64 11.47 3.64
N THR A 259 0.97 12.51 2.89
CA THR A 259 0.34 13.82 3.00
C THR A 259 -0.67 14.02 1.86
N VAL A 260 -1.82 14.62 2.19
CA VAL A 260 -2.90 14.91 1.23
C VAL A 260 -2.96 16.42 0.99
N GLN A 261 -2.80 16.84 -0.26
CA GLN A 261 -2.97 18.23 -0.68
C GLN A 261 -4.19 18.36 -1.59
N ARG A 262 -5.12 19.24 -1.22
CA ARG A 262 -6.23 19.63 -2.09
C ARG A 262 -5.72 20.66 -3.09
N ARG A 263 -5.68 20.32 -4.38
CA ARG A 263 -5.29 21.22 -5.47
C ARG A 263 -6.49 21.60 -6.31
N GLU A 264 -6.62 22.88 -6.60
CA GLU A 264 -7.57 23.40 -7.58
C GLU A 264 -7.09 23.08 -8.99
N LEU A 265 -8.00 22.64 -9.85
CA LEU A 265 -7.68 22.24 -11.23
C LEU A 265 -7.61 23.45 -12.17
N ASP A 266 -8.46 24.46 -11.94
CA ASP A 266 -8.68 25.59 -12.85
C ASP A 266 -8.43 26.93 -12.15
N ALA A 267 -7.30 27.05 -11.44
CA ALA A 267 -6.94 28.28 -10.72
C ALA A 267 -6.85 29.53 -11.62
N SER A 268 -6.77 29.35 -12.94
CA SER A 268 -6.63 30.42 -13.93
C SER A 268 -7.95 30.90 -14.56
N ASN A 269 -9.08 30.21 -14.35
CA ASN A 269 -10.37 30.60 -14.94
C ASN A 269 -11.39 30.96 -13.84
N VAL A 270 -11.52 32.26 -13.56
CA VAL A 270 -12.39 32.81 -12.52
C VAL A 270 -13.88 32.49 -12.75
N LEU A 271 -14.27 32.21 -14.00
CA LEU A 271 -15.65 31.90 -14.39
C LEU A 271 -15.95 30.39 -14.43
N ALA A 272 -14.93 29.54 -14.30
CA ALA A 272 -15.12 28.09 -14.26
C ALA A 272 -15.54 27.63 -12.86
N GLU A 273 -16.33 26.56 -12.82
CA GLU A 273 -16.68 25.90 -11.57
C GLU A 273 -15.40 25.36 -10.89
N ARG A 274 -15.15 25.77 -9.64
CA ARG A 274 -13.94 25.39 -8.90
C ARG A 274 -13.89 23.88 -8.64
N ARG A 275 -13.07 23.17 -9.40
CA ARG A 275 -12.85 21.73 -9.23
C ARG A 275 -11.59 21.49 -8.42
N PHE A 276 -11.69 20.57 -7.46
CA PHE A 276 -10.58 20.19 -6.61
C PHE A 276 -10.23 18.72 -6.78
N ARG A 277 -8.94 18.41 -6.66
CA ARG A 277 -8.43 17.05 -6.57
C ARG A 277 -7.51 16.89 -5.38
N ASN A 278 -7.54 15.70 -4.78
CA ASN A 278 -6.57 15.31 -3.78
C ASN A 278 -5.33 14.75 -4.46
N VAL A 279 -4.17 15.31 -4.12
CA VAL A 279 -2.86 14.81 -4.54
C VAL A 279 -2.15 14.27 -3.31
N TYR A 280 -1.58 13.08 -3.45
CA TYR A 280 -0.97 12.31 -2.37
C TYR A 280 0.54 12.33 -2.51
N ARG A 281 1.26 12.57 -1.41
CA ARG A 281 2.72 12.48 -1.38
C ARG A 281 3.15 11.49 -0.33
N ILE A 282 4.00 10.54 -0.70
CA ILE A 282 4.62 9.60 0.23
C ILE A 282 5.73 10.35 0.98
N GLU A 283 5.86 10.11 2.29
CA GLU A 283 6.92 10.67 3.15
C GLU A 283 7.98 9.59 3.47
N PRO A 284 9.06 9.43 2.67
CA PRO A 284 9.97 8.29 2.79
C PRO A 284 10.67 8.19 4.15
N GLN A 285 11.01 9.34 4.74
CA GLN A 285 11.70 9.43 6.03
C GLN A 285 10.87 8.86 7.19
N ARG A 286 9.55 8.73 7.02
CA ARG A 286 8.67 8.15 8.04
C ARG A 286 8.80 6.63 8.11
N PHE A 287 9.22 5.97 7.03
CA PHE A 287 9.47 4.52 7.06
C PHE A 287 10.72 4.15 7.87
N GLU A 288 11.62 5.09 8.12
CA GLU A 288 12.87 4.89 8.89
C GLU A 288 12.66 5.03 10.41
N ARG A 289 11.40 5.08 10.87
CA ARG A 289 11.03 5.17 12.28
C ARG A 289 10.16 3.98 12.66
N LYS A 290 10.24 3.56 13.93
CA LYS A 290 9.37 2.52 14.50
C LYS A 290 7.91 2.85 14.17
N ALA A 291 7.20 1.86 13.65
CA ALA A 291 5.85 2.04 13.19
C ALA A 291 4.90 2.36 14.34
N PHE A 292 4.08 3.37 14.13
CA PHE A 292 3.04 3.80 15.04
C PHE A 292 1.87 4.32 14.22
N VAL A 293 0.68 3.75 14.44
CA VAL A 293 -0.57 4.32 13.90
C VAL A 293 -1.34 4.90 15.07
N PRO A 294 -1.46 6.24 15.17
CA PRO A 294 -2.24 6.88 16.21
C PRO A 294 -3.70 6.42 16.23
N ALA A 295 -4.34 6.59 17.39
CA ALA A 295 -5.78 6.49 17.47
C ALA A 295 -6.42 7.56 16.57
N ASP A 296 -7.46 7.18 15.84
CA ASP A 296 -8.19 8.10 14.98
C ASP A 296 -9.60 8.30 15.52
N ASN A 297 -9.80 9.43 16.20
CA ASN A 297 -11.07 9.77 16.86
C ASN A 297 -12.12 10.36 15.90
N GLY A 298 -11.98 10.16 14.58
CA GLY A 298 -12.91 10.71 13.60
C GLY A 298 -12.40 12.02 12.99
N PRO A 299 -13.17 12.65 12.09
CA PRO A 299 -12.71 13.85 11.40
C PRO A 299 -12.54 15.00 12.40
N VAL A 300 -11.28 15.41 12.62
CA VAL A 300 -10.97 16.76 13.08
C VAL A 300 -11.40 17.69 11.95
N ASP A 301 -12.34 18.59 12.22
CA ASP A 301 -12.84 19.58 11.28
C ASP A 301 -11.68 20.35 10.63
N ARG A 302 -11.42 20.06 9.35
CA ARG A 302 -10.28 20.61 8.59
C ARG A 302 -10.48 22.08 8.23
N SER A 303 -11.64 22.67 8.52
CA SER A 303 -11.93 24.09 8.25
C SER A 303 -11.26 25.07 9.24
N SER A 304 -10.85 24.59 10.42
CA SER A 304 -10.34 25.44 11.50
C SER A 304 -8.85 25.80 11.39
N ARG A 305 -8.06 25.07 10.58
CA ARG A 305 -6.60 25.35 10.43
C ARG A 305 -6.25 26.50 9.46
N GLN A 306 -7.23 27.11 8.79
CA GLN A 306 -6.97 28.22 7.86
C GLN A 306 -7.20 29.62 8.46
N VAL A 307 -7.70 29.76 9.70
CA VAL A 307 -8.11 31.06 10.26
C VAL A 307 -7.11 31.67 11.26
N GLU A 308 -6.15 30.91 11.80
CA GLU A 308 -5.18 31.45 12.78
C GLU A 308 -3.94 32.14 12.16
N GLY A 309 -3.81 32.14 10.82
CA GLY A 309 -2.68 32.77 10.12
C GLY A 309 -2.79 34.29 9.88
N GLU A 310 -3.97 34.89 10.04
CA GLU A 310 -4.22 36.29 9.59
C GLU A 310 -4.56 37.29 10.72
N ARG A 311 -4.58 36.88 11.99
CA ARG A 311 -4.90 37.80 13.12
C ARG A 311 -3.69 38.34 13.90
N GLY A 312 -2.48 38.20 13.36
CA GLY A 312 -1.23 38.65 14.00
C GLY A 312 -0.67 39.99 13.52
N ALA A 313 -1.22 40.61 12.47
CA ALA A 313 -0.63 41.80 11.88
C ALA A 313 -1.70 42.86 11.60
N ARG A 314 -1.98 43.72 12.58
CA ARG A 314 -2.40 45.14 12.44
C ARG A 314 -2.80 45.72 13.80
N ARG A 315 -1.83 46.29 14.51
CA ARG A 315 -2.03 47.50 15.32
C ARG A 315 -0.68 48.18 15.55
N ILE A 316 -0.28 49.02 14.60
CA ILE A 316 0.69 50.08 14.85
C ILE A 316 -0.15 51.37 14.87
N GLU A 317 -0.39 51.90 16.07
CA GLU A 317 -0.91 53.25 16.25
C GLU A 317 0.24 54.25 16.00
N PRO A 318 0.00 55.35 15.27
CA PRO A 318 0.97 56.43 15.18
C PRO A 318 0.80 57.36 16.39
N ALA A 319 1.82 57.42 17.25
CA ALA A 319 1.92 58.46 18.26
C ALA A 319 2.43 59.76 17.62
N HIS A 320 1.52 60.71 17.45
CA HIS A 320 1.84 62.13 17.32
C HIS A 320 2.28 62.66 18.71
N LYS A 321 3.45 63.29 18.77
CA LYS A 321 3.69 64.42 19.68
C LYS A 321 4.39 65.52 18.88
N ALA A 322 3.72 66.66 18.82
CA ALA A 322 4.27 67.95 18.46
C ALA A 322 5.02 68.55 19.67
N GLU A 323 5.77 69.61 19.39
CA GLU A 323 6.22 70.65 20.32
C GLU A 323 5.11 71.12 21.29
#